data_AF-A0A538H8P9-F1
#
_entry.id   AF-A0A538H8P9-F1
#
_cell.length_a   1.000
_cell.length_b   1.000
_cell.length_c   1.000
_cell.angle_alpha   90.00
_cell.angle_beta   90.00
_cell.angle_gamma   90.00
#
_symmetry.space_group_name_H-M   'P 1'
#
loop_
_entity.id
_entity.type
_entity.pdbx_description
1 polymer ?
#
loop_
_entity_poly.entity_id
_entity_poly.type
_entity_poly.pdbx_seq_one_letter_code
_entity_poly.pdbx_strand_id
1 'polypeptide(L)' 'EGNVGPNLTHLQSRTTFAGAIFAMSPQNLAAWLRDPPGEKPGSRMPNLHLTEDEIAKLVAYLETLK' A
#
# COMPACT_ATOMS: atom_id res chain seq x y z
N GLU A 1 7.55 4.02 -17.97
CA GLU A 1 8.25 3.29 -16.89
C GLU A 1 7.99 4.01 -15.57
N GLY A 2 7.60 3.29 -14.53
CA GLY A 2 7.42 3.81 -13.17
C GLY A 2 8.46 3.19 -12.26
N ASN A 3 9.67 3.76 -12.20
CA ASN A 3 10.83 3.17 -11.50
C ASN A 3 10.98 3.64 -10.05
N VAL A 4 10.01 4.38 -9.51
CA VAL A 4 10.06 4.90 -8.14
C VAL A 4 9.58 3.85 -7.12
N GLY A 5 8.68 2.96 -7.53
CA GLY A 5 8.03 1.98 -6.65
C GLY A 5 8.01 0.57 -7.24
N PRO A 6 7.64 -0.44 -6.43
CA PRO A 6 7.49 -1.81 -6.90
C PRO A 6 6.32 -1.94 -7.88
N ASN A 7 6.39 -2.91 -8.77
CA ASN A 7 5.25 -3.31 -9.61
C ASN A 7 4.09 -3.76 -8.70
N LEU A 8 2.86 -3.31 -8.97
CA LEU A 8 1.65 -3.64 -8.21
C LEU A 8 0.65 -4.53 -8.99
N THR A 9 0.91 -4.89 -10.25
CA THR A 9 -0.02 -5.63 -11.12
C THR A 9 -0.54 -6.93 -10.48
N HIS A 10 0.32 -7.62 -9.72
CA HIS A 10 0.00 -8.88 -9.03
C HIS A 10 0.10 -8.75 -7.51
N LEU A 11 -0.32 -7.59 -6.97
CA LEU A 11 -0.16 -7.29 -5.54
C LEU A 11 -0.83 -8.35 -4.65
N GLN A 12 -2.06 -8.76 -4.99
CA GLN A 12 -2.85 -9.72 -4.19
C GLN A 12 -2.40 -11.17 -4.32
N SER A 13 -1.52 -11.46 -5.28
CA SER A 13 -0.84 -12.76 -5.34
C SER A 13 0.30 -12.87 -4.30
N ARG A 14 0.61 -11.79 -3.57
CA ARG A 14 1.64 -11.78 -2.51
C ARG A 14 1.02 -12.00 -1.14
N THR A 15 1.79 -12.61 -0.24
CA THR A 15 1.41 -12.78 1.17
C THR A 15 1.79 -11.59 2.05
N THR A 16 2.75 -10.76 1.61
CA THR A 16 3.25 -9.60 2.36
C THR A 16 3.58 -8.42 1.44
N PHE A 17 3.70 -7.22 2.01
CA PHE A 17 4.11 -6.00 1.29
C PHE A 17 5.04 -5.11 2.13
N ALA A 18 5.39 -3.92 1.59
CA ALA A 18 6.31 -2.95 2.18
C ALA A 18 7.71 -3.50 2.52
N GLY A 19 8.18 -4.49 1.76
CA GLY A 19 9.44 -5.21 2.04
C GLY A 19 9.27 -6.32 3.09
N ALA A 20 8.16 -7.06 3.02
CA ALA A 20 7.82 -8.18 3.90
C ALA A 20 7.60 -7.84 5.38
N ILE A 21 7.21 -6.60 5.66
CA ILE A 21 6.94 -6.12 7.04
C ILE A 21 5.48 -6.39 7.43
N PHE A 22 4.56 -6.20 6.49
CA PHE A 22 3.12 -6.31 6.74
C PHE A 22 2.53 -7.47 5.94
N ALA A 23 1.59 -8.19 6.55
CA ALA A 23 0.75 -9.16 5.84
C ALA A 23 -0.16 -8.46 4.83
N MET A 24 -0.44 -9.12 3.70
CA MET A 24 -1.39 -8.62 2.70
C MET A 24 -2.82 -8.68 3.25
N SER A 25 -3.29 -7.56 3.80
CA SER A 25 -4.67 -7.42 4.28
C SER A 25 -5.19 -6.01 4.01
N PRO A 26 -6.52 -5.84 3.86
CA PRO A 26 -7.13 -4.52 3.64
C PRO A 26 -6.82 -3.52 4.76
N GLN A 27 -6.79 -4.00 6.00
CA GLN A 27 -6.51 -3.18 7.18
C GLN A 27 -5.07 -2.64 7.15
N ASN A 28 -4.11 -3.51 6.81
CA ASN A 28 -2.70 -3.09 6.72
C ASN A 28 -2.46 -2.16 5.52
N LEU A 29 -3.12 -2.42 4.39
CA LEU A 29 -3.06 -1.51 3.23
C LEU A 29 -3.63 -0.13 3.56
N ALA A 30 -4.76 -0.07 4.29
CA ALA A 30 -5.35 1.19 4.71
C ALA A 30 -4.45 1.97 5.69
N ALA A 31 -3.85 1.29 6.67
CA ALA A 31 -2.89 1.89 7.60
C ALA A 31 -1.67 2.44 6.84
N TRP A 32 -1.10 1.63 5.94
CA TRP A 32 0.01 2.02 5.08
C TRP A 32 -0.29 3.25 4.22
N LEU A 33 -1.48 3.33 3.60
CA LEU A 33 -1.86 4.46 2.76
C LEU A 33 -2.09 5.75 3.57
N ARG A 34 -2.44 5.64 4.85
CA ARG A 34 -2.68 6.80 5.73
C ARG A 34 -1.38 7.48 6.15
N ASP A 35 -0.36 6.71 6.51
CA ASP A 35 0.95 7.27 6.89
C ASP A 35 2.13 6.30 6.65
N PRO A 36 2.61 6.15 5.40
CA PRO A 36 3.69 5.22 5.11
C PRO A 36 4.99 5.47 5.89
N PRO A 37 5.47 6.72 6.10
CA PRO A 37 6.62 7.00 6.96
C PRO A 37 6.39 6.69 8.44
N GLY A 38 5.14 6.83 8.93
CA GLY A 38 4.75 6.45 10.29
C GLY A 38 4.72 4.93 10.50
N GLU A 39 4.25 4.18 9.50
CA GLU A 39 4.23 2.71 9.52
C GLU A 39 5.63 2.10 9.32
N LYS A 40 6.45 2.68 8.43
CA LYS A 40 7.83 2.25 8.20
C LYS A 40 8.76 3.46 8.15
N PRO A 41 9.47 3.75 9.26
CA PRO A 41 10.51 4.78 9.27
C PRO A 41 11.53 4.57 8.15
N GLY A 42 11.80 5.62 7.37
CA GLY A 42 12.67 5.56 6.19
C GLY A 42 11.98 5.04 4.92
N SER A 43 10.66 4.83 4.93
CA SER A 43 9.88 4.60 3.70
C SER A 43 10.08 5.76 2.72
N ARG A 44 10.30 5.41 1.45
CA ARG A 44 10.38 6.39 0.35
C ARG A 44 9.01 6.71 -0.24
N MET A 45 7.96 6.01 0.17
CA MET A 45 6.60 6.37 -0.21
C MET A 45 6.18 7.57 0.65
N PRO A 46 5.90 8.74 0.05
CA PRO A 46 5.47 9.91 0.80
C PRO A 46 4.04 9.72 1.34
N ASN A 47 3.69 10.47 2.37
CA ASN A 47 2.29 10.63 2.75
C ASN A 47 1.57 11.40 1.63
N LEU A 48 0.58 10.76 1.00
CA LEU A 48 -0.19 11.33 -0.10
C LEU A 48 -1.36 12.20 0.40
N HIS A 49 -1.55 12.29 1.72
CA HIS A 49 -2.61 13.04 2.39
C HIS A 49 -4.01 12.69 1.87
N LEU A 50 -4.23 11.39 1.64
CA LEU A 50 -5.49 10.85 1.16
C LEU A 50 -6.57 10.96 2.25
N THR A 51 -7.79 11.22 1.81
CA THR A 51 -8.97 11.11 2.66
C THR A 51 -9.32 9.65 2.94
N GLU A 52 -10.10 9.42 3.99
CA GLU A 52 -10.61 8.09 4.35
C GLU A 52 -11.35 7.38 3.20
N ASP A 53 -12.17 8.15 2.47
CA ASP A 53 -12.92 7.66 1.31
C ASP A 53 -12.00 7.26 0.15
N GLU A 54 -10.93 8.02 -0.09
CA GLU A 54 -9.94 7.69 -1.12
C GLU A 54 -9.14 6.45 -0.74
N ILE A 55 -8.74 6.33 0.54
CA ILE A 55 -8.07 5.14 1.05
C ILE A 55 -8.95 3.91 0.85
N ALA A 56 -10.24 3.98 1.22
CA ALA A 56 -11.17 2.86 1.05
C ALA A 56 -11.30 2.44 -0.43
N LYS A 57 -11.44 3.41 -1.35
CA LYS A 57 -11.52 3.15 -2.79
C LYS A 57 -10.22 2.54 -3.34
N LEU A 58 -9.06 3.04 -2.90
CA LEU A 58 -7.77 2.52 -3.32
C LEU A 58 -7.53 1.11 -2.80
N VAL A 59 -7.86 0.82 -1.54
CA VAL A 59 -7.76 -0.54 -0.99
C VAL A 59 -8.63 -1.49 -1.81
N ALA A 60 -9.90 -1.14 -2.07
CA ALA A 60 -10.78 -1.96 -2.89
C ALA A 60 -10.22 -2.20 -4.30
N TYR A 61 -9.61 -1.19 -4.92
CA TYR A 61 -8.93 -1.36 -6.20
C TYR A 61 -7.71 -2.29 -6.10
N LEU A 62 -6.84 -2.07 -5.10
CA LEU A 62 -5.66 -2.90 -4.85
C LEU A 62 -6.00 -4.36 -4.56
N GLU A 63 -7.19 -4.65 -4.00
CA GLU A 63 -7.73 -6.00 -3.80
C GLU A 63 -8.11 -6.72 -5.10
N THR A 64 -8.23 -5.99 -6.21
CA THR A 64 -8.51 -6.60 -7.53
C THR A 64 -7.26 -7.02 -8.30
N LEU A 65 -6.07 -6.57 -7.87
CA LEU A 65 -4.81 -6.73 -8.60
C LEU A 65 -4.15 -8.11 -8.35
N LYS A 66 -4.62 -9.14 -9.06
CA LYS A 66 -4.12 -10.53 -8.95
C LYS A 66 -2.99 -10.83 -9.91
#